data_AF-A0ABD1FA16-F1
#
_entry.id   AF-A0ABD1FA16-F1
#
_cell.length_a   1.000
_cell.length_b   1.000
_cell.length_c   1.000
_cell.angle_alpha   90.00
_cell.angle_beta   90.00
_cell.angle_gamma   90.00
#
_symmetry.space_group_name_H-M   'P 1'
#
loop_
_entity.id
_entity.type
_entity.pdbx_description
1 polymer ?
#
loop_
_entity_poly.entity_id
_entity_poly.type
_entity_poly.pdbx_seq_one_letter_code
_entity_poly.pdbx_strand_id
1 'polypeptide(L)'
;MCEISRSSPWGVVRQRHAIEVLHPPSVEPFPKSGFLQVKLGERVQISCQANGVPYPLITWLSKGEELKLINRELLSFTASNRTLAGIYECIASNGVGEPARSQIELNIIYPPEVTSDKFWIHTGPGLRAQLECVVSANPQAQVTWLKGKVEVPLDNRIFTLIDGERHLLLIRKVQRSDFGIYTCQVRNELGENRINIQLSGVPNPGIFKKTIDDDISNKNTYTLIWEVDSYTPIIEYSLWFRPYRTGGNLVRTDWTKLTIPAEHRSGPVYSKSYTLRELKEKTVYEAVLISRNRFGWSKPSSVFRFATVGAEVSKDMFTTIQIGLPNDENNAIPLNHISSKGNAVLPIVNFSTLFLVNCYVIYV
;
A
#
# COMPACT_ATOMS: atom_id res chain seq x y z
N MET A 1 67.09 32.53 2.55
CA MET A 1 67.45 33.92 2.17
C MET A 1 68.90 33.89 1.73
N CYS A 2 69.21 34.37 0.53
CA CYS A 2 70.58 34.46 0.03
C CYS A 2 70.97 35.94 -0.01
N GLU A 3 72.15 36.28 0.50
CA GLU A 3 72.67 37.64 0.54
C GLU A 3 74.05 37.65 -0.11
N ILE A 4 74.27 38.53 -1.08
CA ILE A 4 75.56 38.73 -1.74
C ILE A 4 75.96 40.19 -1.54
N SER A 5 77.11 40.40 -0.91
CA SER A 5 77.70 41.73 -0.71
C SER A 5 78.91 41.92 -1.61
N ARG A 6 79.00 43.07 -2.29
CA ARG A 6 80.21 43.46 -3.03
C ARG A 6 80.64 44.85 -2.56
N SER A 7 81.96 45.10 -2.57
CA SER A 7 82.52 46.40 -2.16
C SER A 7 81.97 47.55 -3.02
N SER A 8 82.18 48.80 -2.61
CA SER A 8 81.64 49.96 -3.33
C SER A 8 81.95 49.93 -4.84
N PRO A 9 80.99 50.28 -5.73
CA PRO A 9 79.66 50.88 -5.46
C PRO A 9 78.48 49.89 -5.35
N TRP A 10 78.71 48.57 -5.33
CA TRP A 10 77.66 47.59 -5.66
C TRP A 10 76.71 47.16 -4.54
N GLY A 11 77.03 47.43 -3.27
CA GLY A 11 76.13 47.19 -2.13
C GLY A 11 75.78 45.72 -1.87
N VAL A 12 74.70 45.50 -1.11
CA VAL A 12 74.21 44.18 -0.72
C VAL A 12 72.94 43.84 -1.49
N VAL A 13 72.93 42.72 -2.20
CA VAL A 13 71.75 42.18 -2.87
C VAL A 13 71.19 41.03 -2.04
N ARG A 14 69.89 41.10 -1.71
CA ARG A 14 69.17 40.05 -0.97
C ARG A 14 68.13 39.40 -1.88
N GLN A 15 68.19 38.08 -1.98
CA GLN A 15 67.15 37.28 -2.59
C GLN A 15 66.45 36.44 -1.53
N ARG A 16 65.13 36.59 -1.43
CA ARG A 16 64.29 35.75 -0.56
C ARG A 16 63.68 34.64 -1.41
N HIS A 17 63.93 33.40 -1.01
CA HIS A 17 63.24 32.23 -1.52
C HIS A 17 62.28 31.77 -0.43
N ALA A 18 61.01 31.57 -0.79
CA ALA A 18 60.04 30.89 0.07
C ALA A 18 60.02 29.41 -0.32
N ILE A 19 60.06 28.53 0.69
CA ILE A 19 59.85 27.09 0.50
C ILE A 19 58.45 26.80 1.03
N GLU A 20 57.57 26.29 0.17
CA GLU A 20 56.29 25.74 0.59
C GLU A 20 56.43 24.22 0.67
N VAL A 21 56.23 23.66 1.86
CA VAL A 21 56.30 22.21 2.07
C VAL A 21 54.93 21.63 1.75
N LEU A 22 54.84 20.98 0.59
CA LEU A 22 53.63 20.28 0.18
C LEU A 22 53.47 18.99 0.97
N HIS A 23 52.23 18.65 1.33
CA HIS A 23 51.95 17.39 2.00
C HIS A 23 50.57 16.84 1.60
N PRO A 24 50.39 15.51 1.66
CA PRO A 24 49.14 14.87 1.27
C PRO A 24 47.97 15.31 2.16
N PRO A 25 46.73 15.13 1.67
CA PRO A 25 45.55 15.53 2.40
C PRO A 25 45.25 14.61 3.59
N SER A 26 44.55 15.13 4.58
CA SER A 26 43.84 14.36 5.60
C SER A 26 42.39 14.84 5.66
N VAL A 27 41.46 13.97 6.06
CA VAL A 27 40.03 14.30 6.12
C VAL A 27 39.38 13.68 7.35
N GLU A 28 38.60 14.47 8.09
CA GLU A 28 37.80 14.03 9.22
C GLU A 28 36.31 14.28 8.95
N PRO A 29 35.42 13.30 9.22
CA PRO A 29 33.99 13.48 9.07
C PRO A 29 33.38 14.20 10.28
N PHE A 30 32.26 14.87 10.05
CA PHE A 30 31.35 15.32 11.08
C PHE A 30 29.94 14.76 10.81
N PRO A 31 29.37 13.98 11.75
CA PRO A 31 29.89 13.68 13.09
C PRO A 31 31.14 12.78 13.06
N LYS A 32 32.04 12.94 14.06
CA LYS A 32 33.30 12.17 14.16
C LYS A 32 33.10 10.67 14.30
N SER A 33 31.91 10.23 14.71
CA SER A 33 31.52 8.82 14.77
C SER A 33 31.47 8.16 13.40
N GLY A 34 31.38 8.94 12.30
CA GLY A 34 31.07 8.40 10.99
C GLY A 34 29.63 7.86 10.88
N PHE A 35 28.76 8.18 11.83
CA PHE A 35 27.38 7.72 11.87
C PHE A 35 26.45 8.84 12.31
N LEU A 36 25.40 9.07 11.53
CA LEU A 36 24.35 10.05 11.80
C LEU A 36 22.98 9.39 11.70
N GLN A 37 22.18 9.47 12.78
CA GLN A 37 20.79 9.01 12.80
C GLN A 37 19.82 10.21 12.82
N VAL A 38 18.86 10.22 11.91
CA VAL A 38 17.89 11.32 11.72
C VAL A 38 16.50 10.76 11.48
N LYS A 39 15.45 11.43 11.97
CA LYS A 39 14.06 11.00 11.65
C LYS A 39 13.66 11.46 10.26
N LEU A 40 12.82 10.68 9.58
CA LEU A 40 12.24 11.08 8.29
C LEU A 40 11.57 12.46 8.42
N GLY A 41 11.92 13.38 7.52
CA GLY A 41 11.46 14.78 7.50
C GLY A 41 12.37 15.77 8.24
N GLU A 42 13.34 15.31 9.04
CA GLU A 42 14.30 16.19 9.72
C GLU A 42 15.46 16.61 8.80
N ARG A 43 16.19 17.65 9.22
CA ARG A 43 17.35 18.17 8.49
C ARG A 43 18.58 17.30 8.76
N VAL A 44 19.23 16.88 7.69
CA VAL A 44 20.53 16.21 7.68
C VAL A 44 21.62 17.26 7.49
N GLN A 45 22.67 17.20 8.31
CA GLN A 45 23.87 18.02 8.17
C GLN A 45 25.09 17.14 8.42
N ILE A 46 25.86 16.88 7.36
CA ILE A 46 27.12 16.15 7.42
C ILE A 46 28.21 16.95 6.71
N SER A 47 29.42 16.93 7.23
CA SER A 47 30.53 17.68 6.65
C SER A 47 31.82 16.89 6.72
N CYS A 48 32.79 17.25 5.89
CA CYS A 48 34.15 16.74 5.99
C CYS A 48 35.12 17.92 6.10
N GLN A 49 35.98 17.86 7.10
CA GLN A 49 37.03 18.85 7.30
C GLN A 49 38.33 18.26 6.78
N ALA A 50 38.91 18.91 5.77
CA ALA A 50 40.14 18.45 5.16
C ALA A 50 41.31 19.39 5.47
N ASN A 51 42.50 18.82 5.61
CA ASN A 51 43.76 19.55 5.76
C ASN A 51 44.73 19.07 4.67
N GLY A 52 45.66 19.92 4.26
CA GLY A 52 46.60 19.63 3.16
C GLY A 52 47.26 20.90 2.66
N VAL A 53 48.44 20.78 2.06
CA VAL A 53 49.10 21.88 1.35
C VAL A 53 49.48 21.39 -0.06
N PRO A 54 48.84 21.90 -1.13
CA PRO A 54 47.78 22.93 -1.14
C PRO A 54 46.48 22.46 -0.47
N TYR A 55 45.57 23.38 -0.12
CA TYR A 55 44.29 23.01 0.50
C TYR A 55 43.49 22.06 -0.41
N PRO A 56 43.05 20.90 0.08
CA PRO A 56 42.45 19.87 -0.77
C PRO A 56 41.03 20.21 -1.21
N LEU A 57 40.71 19.78 -2.43
CA LEU A 57 39.35 19.80 -2.95
C LEU A 57 38.59 18.59 -2.41
N ILE A 58 37.42 18.86 -1.81
CA ILE A 58 36.50 17.82 -1.35
C ILE A 58 35.50 17.47 -2.45
N THR A 59 35.30 16.17 -2.65
CA THR A 59 34.29 15.59 -3.53
C THR A 59 33.46 14.58 -2.73
N TRP A 60 32.14 14.61 -2.88
CA TRP A 60 31.23 13.69 -2.21
C TRP A 60 30.71 12.63 -3.19
N LEU A 61 30.71 11.38 -2.75
CA LEU A 61 30.10 10.25 -3.42
C LEU A 61 28.95 9.69 -2.58
N SER A 62 27.85 9.34 -3.24
CA SER A 62 26.75 8.58 -2.66
C SER A 62 26.32 7.52 -3.66
N LYS A 63 26.24 6.25 -3.23
CA LYS A 63 25.92 5.11 -4.09
C LYS A 63 26.82 5.00 -5.33
N GLY A 64 28.08 5.44 -5.21
CA GLY A 64 29.07 5.46 -6.29
C GLY A 64 28.97 6.64 -7.25
N GLU A 65 28.01 7.55 -7.07
CA GLU A 65 27.82 8.73 -7.92
C GLU A 65 28.30 10.01 -7.22
N GLU A 66 28.94 10.91 -7.99
CA GLU A 66 29.38 12.21 -7.48
C GLU A 66 28.20 13.17 -7.27
N LEU A 67 28.13 13.74 -6.07
CA LEU A 67 27.12 14.74 -5.73
C LEU A 67 27.59 16.12 -6.20
N LYS A 68 26.75 16.77 -7.04
CA LYS A 68 26.97 18.15 -7.47
C LYS A 68 26.49 19.12 -6.39
N LEU A 69 27.43 19.64 -5.60
CA LEU A 69 27.15 20.50 -4.46
C LEU A 69 27.64 21.93 -4.69
N ILE A 70 26.87 22.91 -4.19
CA ILE A 70 27.26 24.33 -4.15
C ILE A 70 28.32 24.53 -3.06
N ASN A 71 28.11 23.93 -1.87
CA ASN A 71 29.09 23.88 -0.79
C ASN A 71 29.65 22.45 -0.70
N ARG A 72 30.96 22.28 -0.93
CA ARG A 72 31.64 20.97 -0.92
C ARG A 72 32.04 20.51 0.48
N GLU A 73 32.10 21.42 1.46
CA GLU A 73 32.50 21.10 2.82
C GLU A 73 31.30 20.62 3.66
N LEU A 74 30.11 21.17 3.41
CA LEU A 74 28.87 20.84 4.13
C LEU A 74 27.77 20.34 3.18
N LEU A 75 27.33 19.11 3.40
CA LEU A 75 26.12 18.56 2.81
C LEU A 75 24.95 18.78 3.76
N SER A 76 23.95 19.54 3.31
CA SER A 76 22.75 19.85 4.08
C SER A 76 21.49 19.69 3.23
N PHE A 77 20.57 18.84 3.68
CA PHE A 77 19.29 18.58 3.02
C PHE A 77 18.25 18.10 4.03
N THR A 78 17.00 17.98 3.61
CA THR A 78 15.94 17.38 4.44
C THR A 78 15.80 15.90 4.09
N ALA A 79 15.70 15.02 5.08
CA ALA A 79 15.46 13.59 4.92
C ALA A 79 14.02 13.32 4.41
N SER A 80 13.71 13.71 3.18
CA SER A 80 12.37 13.62 2.58
C SER A 80 11.99 12.20 2.15
N ASN A 81 12.98 11.34 1.92
CA ASN A 81 12.78 9.96 1.47
C ASN A 81 13.78 9.03 2.17
N ARG A 82 13.33 7.83 2.54
CA ARG A 82 14.10 6.74 3.14
C ARG A 82 15.27 6.30 2.25
N THR A 83 15.13 6.43 0.93
CA THR A 83 16.18 6.06 -0.04
C THR A 83 17.42 6.94 0.01
N LEU A 84 17.37 8.07 0.73
CA LEU A 84 18.53 8.93 0.99
C LEU A 84 19.45 8.36 2.07
N ALA A 85 19.01 7.33 2.83
CA ALA A 85 19.88 6.63 3.76
C ALA A 85 21.00 5.88 3.01
N GLY A 86 22.12 5.68 3.70
CA GLY A 86 23.27 4.96 3.17
C GLY A 86 24.60 5.63 3.50
N ILE A 87 25.65 5.16 2.83
CA ILE A 87 27.02 5.63 3.04
C ILE A 87 27.31 6.80 2.11
N TYR A 88 27.71 7.92 2.71
CA TYR A 88 28.25 9.09 2.04
C TYR A 88 29.77 9.09 2.21
N GLU A 89 30.51 9.08 1.11
CA GLU A 89 31.97 9.12 1.12
C GLU A 89 32.45 10.50 0.69
N CYS A 90 33.34 11.12 1.46
CA CYS A 90 34.03 12.33 1.07
C CYS A 90 35.49 12.00 0.73
N ILE A 91 35.96 12.56 -0.38
CA ILE A 91 37.31 12.37 -0.91
C ILE A 91 37.98 13.73 -0.95
N ALA A 92 39.12 13.87 -0.28
CA ALA A 92 39.94 15.07 -0.27
C ALA A 92 41.19 14.84 -1.13
N SER A 93 41.41 15.67 -2.14
CA SER A 93 42.59 15.59 -3.02
C SER A 93 43.20 16.97 -3.27
N ASN A 94 44.52 17.07 -3.15
CA ASN A 94 45.29 18.27 -3.49
C ASN A 94 46.39 18.01 -4.54
N GLY A 95 46.37 16.84 -5.20
CA GLY A 95 47.38 16.43 -6.17
C GLY A 95 48.72 15.99 -5.57
N VAL A 96 48.85 15.97 -4.24
CA VAL A 96 50.05 15.53 -3.52
C VAL A 96 49.75 14.20 -2.83
N GLY A 97 50.37 13.12 -3.29
CA GLY A 97 50.14 11.78 -2.76
C GLY A 97 48.74 11.24 -3.05
N GLU A 98 48.32 10.24 -2.27
CA GLU A 98 47.01 9.60 -2.41
C GLU A 98 45.88 10.46 -1.82
N PRO A 99 44.68 10.50 -2.44
CA PRO A 99 43.52 11.16 -1.86
C PRO A 99 43.12 10.56 -0.52
N ALA A 100 42.78 11.41 0.45
CA ALA A 100 42.23 10.98 1.73
C ALA A 100 40.72 10.74 1.60
N ARG A 101 40.20 9.73 2.31
CA ARG A 101 38.79 9.34 2.26
C ARG A 101 38.21 9.23 3.66
N SER A 102 36.96 9.63 3.81
CA SER A 102 36.18 9.34 5.02
C SER A 102 34.74 9.05 4.65
N GLN A 103 34.07 8.25 5.48
CA GLN A 103 32.70 7.81 5.26
C GLN A 103 31.80 8.22 6.41
N ILE A 104 30.55 8.50 6.09
CA ILE A 104 29.48 8.80 7.03
C ILE A 104 28.28 7.95 6.66
N GLU A 105 27.87 7.07 7.55
CA GLU A 105 26.63 6.30 7.44
C GLU A 105 25.46 7.15 7.93
N LEU A 106 24.54 7.47 7.02
CA LEU A 106 23.28 8.14 7.33
C LEU A 106 22.18 7.09 7.53
N ASN A 107 21.69 6.97 8.76
CA ASN A 107 20.54 6.16 9.11
C ASN A 107 19.27 7.04 9.22
N ILE A 108 18.26 6.76 8.40
CA ILE A 108 16.97 7.47 8.44
C ILE A 108 15.92 6.61 9.12
N ILE A 109 15.50 6.99 10.32
CA ILE A 109 14.51 6.26 11.12
C ILE A 109 13.08 6.82 10.91
N TYR A 110 12.08 5.96 10.94
CA TYR A 110 10.67 6.27 10.71
C TYR A 110 9.73 5.27 11.45
N PRO A 111 8.51 5.71 11.84
CA PRO A 111 7.52 4.84 12.46
C PRO A 111 7.04 3.75 11.50
N PRO A 112 6.48 2.64 12.00
CA PRO A 112 6.11 1.52 11.15
C PRO A 112 4.89 1.83 10.28
N GLU A 113 4.98 1.43 9.02
CA GLU A 113 3.87 1.38 8.07
C GLU A 113 3.47 -0.07 7.85
N VAL A 114 2.17 -0.34 7.82
CA VAL A 114 1.64 -1.70 7.66
C VAL A 114 0.51 -1.71 6.64
N THR A 115 0.56 -2.66 5.72
CA THR A 115 -0.43 -2.86 4.65
C THR A 115 -0.75 -4.35 4.48
N SER A 116 -1.79 -4.65 3.70
CA SER A 116 -2.13 -6.02 3.31
C SER A 116 -2.88 -6.00 1.98
N ASP A 117 -2.66 -7.03 1.15
CA ASP A 117 -3.37 -7.20 -0.11
C ASP A 117 -4.83 -7.66 0.10
N LYS A 118 -5.12 -8.32 1.24
CA LYS A 118 -6.43 -8.90 1.53
C LYS A 118 -6.87 -8.62 2.96
N PHE A 119 -7.94 -7.84 3.09
CA PHE A 119 -8.58 -7.54 4.38
C PHE A 119 -9.69 -8.54 4.76
N TRP A 120 -10.02 -9.48 3.88
CA TRP A 120 -11.04 -10.49 4.09
C TRP A 120 -10.61 -11.83 3.48
N ILE A 121 -10.57 -12.87 4.30
CA ILE A 121 -10.09 -14.21 3.96
C ILE A 121 -11.24 -15.19 4.12
N HIS A 122 -11.72 -15.75 3.01
CA HIS A 122 -12.70 -16.84 2.99
C HIS A 122 -12.00 -18.16 3.27
N THR A 123 -12.49 -18.93 4.23
CA THR A 123 -12.05 -20.30 4.46
C THR A 123 -13.16 -21.12 5.14
N GLY A 124 -12.90 -22.40 5.40
CA GLY A 124 -13.85 -23.29 6.07
C GLY A 124 -13.17 -24.22 7.07
N PRO A 125 -13.95 -24.89 7.93
CA PRO A 125 -13.37 -25.78 8.92
C PRO A 125 -12.52 -26.90 8.32
N GLY A 126 -11.41 -27.22 8.97
CA GLY A 126 -10.45 -28.22 8.50
C GLY A 126 -9.50 -27.72 7.39
N LEU A 127 -9.79 -26.60 6.74
CA LEU A 127 -8.92 -26.00 5.72
C LEU A 127 -7.79 -25.19 6.35
N ARG A 128 -6.92 -24.66 5.50
CA ARG A 128 -5.84 -23.74 5.89
C ARG A 128 -6.27 -22.30 5.65
N ALA A 129 -5.72 -21.38 6.43
CA ALA A 129 -5.85 -19.95 6.22
C ALA A 129 -4.49 -19.27 6.39
N GLN A 130 -4.29 -18.19 5.64
CA GLN A 130 -3.14 -17.32 5.70
C GLN A 130 -3.64 -15.88 5.82
N LEU A 131 -3.23 -15.22 6.89
CA LEU A 131 -3.37 -13.78 7.04
C LEU A 131 -1.98 -13.17 6.87
N GLU A 132 -1.92 -11.99 6.28
CA GLU A 132 -0.67 -11.38 5.87
C GLU A 132 -0.69 -9.88 6.14
N CYS A 133 0.40 -9.37 6.68
CA CYS A 133 0.71 -7.96 6.70
C CYS A 133 2.13 -7.72 6.17
N VAL A 134 2.30 -6.63 5.42
CA VAL A 134 3.58 -6.15 4.90
C VAL A 134 4.01 -4.96 5.74
N VAL A 135 5.23 -4.97 6.25
CA VAL A 135 5.71 -4.01 7.25
C VAL A 135 6.97 -3.30 6.75
N SER A 136 6.90 -1.98 6.67
CA SER A 136 8.06 -1.12 6.40
C SER A 136 8.35 -0.29 7.66
N ALA A 137 9.52 -0.47 8.26
CA ALA A 137 9.90 0.22 9.50
C ALA A 137 11.42 0.33 9.64
N ASN A 138 11.90 1.44 10.20
CA ASN A 138 13.27 1.56 10.68
C ASN A 138 13.32 2.40 11.97
N PRO A 139 13.76 1.87 13.12
CA PRO A 139 14.24 0.51 13.34
C PRO A 139 13.19 -0.56 13.08
N GLN A 140 13.64 -1.81 12.94
CA GLN A 140 12.79 -2.96 12.72
C GLN A 140 11.65 -3.00 13.76
N ALA A 141 10.42 -3.18 13.28
CA ALA A 141 9.25 -3.23 14.12
C ALA A 141 8.97 -4.63 14.66
N GLN A 142 8.47 -4.71 15.89
CA GLN A 142 7.86 -5.90 16.43
C GLN A 142 6.45 -6.07 15.83
N VAL A 143 6.13 -7.28 15.37
CA VAL A 143 4.81 -7.62 14.83
C VAL A 143 4.08 -8.56 15.78
N THR A 144 2.88 -8.16 16.18
CA THR A 144 2.00 -8.92 17.08
C THR A 144 0.66 -9.16 16.41
N TRP A 145 0.22 -10.41 16.40
CA TRP A 145 -1.11 -10.79 15.93
C TRP A 145 -2.07 -10.83 17.11
N LEU A 146 -3.11 -10.01 17.05
CA LEU A 146 -4.18 -9.97 18.05
C LEU A 146 -5.48 -10.51 17.47
N LYS A 147 -6.31 -11.09 18.32
CA LYS A 147 -7.73 -11.33 18.06
C LYS A 147 -8.55 -10.56 19.08
N GLY A 148 -9.19 -9.48 18.64
CA GLY A 148 -9.78 -8.49 19.53
C GLY A 148 -8.69 -7.71 20.30
N LYS A 149 -8.54 -7.97 21.60
CA LYS A 149 -7.50 -7.34 22.44
C LYS A 149 -6.46 -8.33 22.98
N VAL A 150 -6.57 -9.60 22.60
CA VAL A 150 -5.74 -10.68 23.14
C VAL A 150 -4.79 -11.15 22.05
N GLU A 151 -3.54 -11.39 22.42
CA GLU A 151 -2.55 -11.96 21.51
C GLU A 151 -2.93 -13.38 21.10
N VAL A 152 -2.75 -13.69 19.82
CA VAL A 152 -3.07 -15.01 19.28
C VAL A 152 -2.06 -16.02 19.83
N PRO A 153 -2.52 -17.04 20.58
CA PRO A 153 -1.61 -18.07 21.08
C PRO A 153 -1.05 -18.88 19.90
N LEU A 154 0.28 -18.97 19.84
CA LEU A 154 0.97 -19.72 18.81
C LEU A 154 1.24 -21.16 19.26
N ASP A 155 1.05 -22.11 18.36
CA ASP A 155 1.24 -23.54 18.55
C ASP A 155 1.56 -24.25 17.20
N ASN A 156 1.53 -25.58 17.16
CA ASN A 156 1.77 -26.35 15.93
C ASN A 156 0.70 -26.16 14.83
N ARG A 157 -0.46 -25.61 15.19
CA ARG A 157 -1.62 -25.36 14.34
C ARG A 157 -1.68 -23.91 13.88
N ILE A 158 -1.43 -22.95 14.76
CA ILE A 158 -1.38 -21.50 14.51
C ILE A 158 0.04 -21.02 14.73
N PHE A 159 0.72 -20.58 13.68
CA PHE A 159 2.12 -20.16 13.77
C PHE A 159 2.40 -19.01 12.81
N THR A 160 3.50 -18.30 13.03
CA THR A 160 3.93 -17.18 12.19
C THR A 160 5.10 -17.56 11.28
N LEU A 161 5.20 -16.88 10.14
CA LEU A 161 6.33 -16.94 9.23
C LEU A 161 6.73 -15.51 8.85
N ILE A 162 8.02 -15.26 8.68
CA ILE A 162 8.55 -13.98 8.21
C ILE A 162 9.32 -14.23 6.92
N ASP A 163 8.98 -13.47 5.88
CA ASP A 163 9.64 -13.49 4.57
C ASP A 163 9.90 -12.04 4.11
N GLY A 164 11.10 -11.53 4.37
CA GLY A 164 11.43 -10.11 4.18
C GLY A 164 10.52 -9.20 5.00
N GLU A 165 9.80 -8.30 4.32
CA GLU A 165 8.81 -7.40 4.93
C GLU A 165 7.44 -8.07 5.17
N ARG A 166 7.24 -9.31 4.70
CA ARG A 166 5.97 -10.03 4.84
C ARG A 166 5.94 -10.81 6.14
N HIS A 167 4.91 -10.55 6.94
CA HIS A 167 4.61 -11.25 8.18
C HIS A 167 3.31 -12.02 8.02
N LEU A 168 3.38 -13.35 8.15
CA LEU A 168 2.26 -14.25 7.94
C LEU A 168 1.79 -14.84 9.26
N LEU A 169 0.47 -14.95 9.44
CA LEU A 169 -0.18 -15.81 10.43
C LEU A 169 -0.86 -16.96 9.70
N LEU A 170 -0.36 -18.17 9.93
CA LEU A 170 -0.81 -19.39 9.29
C LEU A 170 -1.65 -20.21 10.27
N ILE A 171 -2.87 -20.55 9.86
CA ILE A 171 -3.80 -21.37 10.64
C ILE A 171 -4.06 -22.66 9.87
N ARG A 172 -3.62 -23.78 10.43
CA ARG A 172 -3.92 -25.13 9.92
C ARG A 172 -5.22 -25.62 10.54
N LYS A 173 -5.99 -26.42 9.80
CA LYS A 173 -7.22 -27.06 10.28
C LYS A 173 -8.12 -26.06 11.02
N VAL A 174 -8.57 -25.03 10.30
CA VAL A 174 -9.40 -23.94 10.83
C VAL A 174 -10.58 -24.51 11.62
N GLN A 175 -10.88 -23.89 12.76
CA GLN A 175 -11.97 -24.23 13.65
C GLN A 175 -12.98 -23.07 13.71
N ARG A 176 -14.18 -23.34 14.21
CA ARG A 176 -15.23 -22.31 14.36
C ARG A 176 -14.77 -21.14 15.23
N SER A 177 -14.00 -21.43 16.27
CA SER A 177 -13.42 -20.44 17.19
C SER A 177 -12.34 -19.57 16.54
N ASP A 178 -11.76 -19.97 15.41
CA ASP A 178 -10.73 -19.19 14.72
C ASP A 178 -11.33 -18.04 13.91
N PHE A 179 -12.58 -18.14 13.43
CA PHE A 179 -13.22 -17.05 12.68
C PHE A 179 -13.34 -15.77 13.51
N GLY A 180 -13.19 -14.62 12.85
CA GLY A 180 -13.24 -13.31 13.49
C GLY A 180 -12.26 -12.32 12.88
N ILE A 181 -12.12 -11.17 13.54
CA ILE A 181 -11.20 -10.11 13.13
C ILE A 181 -9.87 -10.31 13.84
N TYR A 182 -8.81 -10.39 13.05
CA TYR A 182 -7.43 -10.38 13.52
C TYR A 182 -6.82 -9.02 13.25
N THR A 183 -5.98 -8.55 14.17
CA THR A 183 -5.24 -7.30 14.04
C THR A 183 -3.76 -7.62 13.93
N CYS A 184 -3.12 -7.23 12.82
CA CYS A 184 -1.66 -7.18 12.76
C CYS A 184 -1.24 -5.82 13.31
N GLN A 185 -0.67 -5.83 14.52
CA GLN A 185 -0.17 -4.66 15.21
C GLN A 185 1.35 -4.62 15.05
N VAL A 186 1.88 -3.46 14.66
CA VAL A 186 3.30 -3.26 14.43
C VAL A 186 3.82 -2.09 15.25
N ARG A 187 4.96 -2.26 15.90
CA ARG A 187 5.50 -1.26 16.84
C ARG A 187 7.02 -1.16 16.75
N ASN A 188 7.54 0.07 16.72
CA ASN A 188 8.94 0.36 17.00
C ASN A 188 9.04 1.53 18.00
N GLU A 189 10.25 2.00 18.28
CA GLU A 189 10.49 3.11 19.22
C GLU A 189 9.89 4.46 18.79
N LEU A 190 9.55 4.62 17.51
CA LEU A 190 8.99 5.86 16.95
C LEU A 190 7.46 5.86 16.91
N GLY A 191 6.82 4.70 16.99
CA GLY A 191 5.38 4.63 16.92
C GLY A 191 4.81 3.23 16.75
N GLU A 192 3.50 3.20 16.51
CA GLU A 192 2.71 2.00 16.37
C GLU A 192 1.70 2.19 15.24
N ASN A 193 1.43 1.11 14.49
CA ASN A 193 0.41 1.07 13.48
C ASN A 193 -0.29 -0.29 13.46
N ARG A 194 -1.47 -0.39 12.84
CA ARG A 194 -2.25 -1.63 12.82
C ARG A 194 -3.20 -1.72 11.63
N ILE A 195 -3.45 -2.95 11.18
CA ILE A 195 -4.52 -3.29 10.24
C ILE A 195 -5.38 -4.44 10.76
N ASN A 196 -6.63 -4.47 10.31
CA ASN A 196 -7.58 -5.52 10.64
C ASN A 196 -7.85 -6.41 9.43
N ILE A 197 -7.78 -7.72 9.62
CA ILE A 197 -8.05 -8.74 8.60
C ILE A 197 -9.14 -9.67 9.13
N GLN A 198 -10.22 -9.80 8.38
CA GLN A 198 -11.34 -10.66 8.76
C GLN A 198 -11.16 -12.07 8.19
N LEU A 199 -11.04 -13.06 9.08
CA LEU A 199 -11.13 -14.48 8.74
C LEU A 199 -12.59 -14.93 8.83
N SER A 200 -13.18 -15.35 7.72
CA SER A 200 -14.61 -15.64 7.67
C SER A 200 -14.93 -16.99 7.05
N GLY A 201 -15.93 -17.65 7.63
CA GLY A 201 -16.59 -18.84 7.09
C GLY A 201 -17.91 -18.54 6.40
N VAL A 202 -18.37 -17.27 6.39
CA VAL A 202 -19.59 -16.88 5.66
C VAL A 202 -19.37 -17.01 4.15
N PRO A 203 -20.42 -17.25 3.35
CA PRO A 203 -20.25 -17.42 1.90
C PRO A 203 -19.68 -16.17 1.24
N ASN A 204 -18.99 -16.35 0.11
CA ASN A 204 -18.67 -15.25 -0.78
C ASN A 204 -19.95 -14.54 -1.26
N PRO A 205 -19.87 -13.26 -1.66
CA PRO A 205 -20.95 -12.61 -2.39
C PRO A 205 -21.35 -13.44 -3.61
N GLY A 206 -22.65 -13.60 -3.83
CA GLY A 206 -23.14 -14.31 -5.01
C GLY A 206 -22.85 -13.54 -6.29
N ILE A 207 -22.63 -14.28 -7.38
CA ILE A 207 -22.35 -13.75 -8.70
C ILE A 207 -23.49 -14.20 -9.62
N PHE A 208 -24.31 -13.25 -10.08
CA PHE A 208 -25.30 -13.51 -11.11
C PHE A 208 -24.59 -13.82 -12.43
N LYS A 209 -25.04 -14.89 -13.09
CA LYS A 209 -24.61 -15.23 -14.44
C LYS A 209 -25.51 -14.51 -15.43
N LYS A 210 -24.91 -13.90 -16.44
CA LYS A 210 -25.66 -13.44 -17.61
C LYS A 210 -26.05 -14.68 -18.42
N THR A 211 -27.33 -14.88 -18.65
CA THR A 211 -27.82 -15.87 -19.59
C THR A 211 -27.59 -15.33 -21.01
N ILE A 212 -27.04 -16.15 -21.91
CA ILE A 212 -26.75 -15.76 -23.31
C ILE A 212 -28.04 -15.64 -24.12
N ASP A 213 -29.10 -16.34 -23.71
CA ASP A 213 -30.42 -16.25 -24.30
C ASP A 213 -31.29 -15.25 -23.51
N ASP A 214 -31.52 -14.07 -24.11
CA ASP A 214 -32.63 -13.17 -23.73
C ASP A 214 -34.02 -13.85 -23.84
N ASP A 215 -34.06 -15.11 -24.30
CA ASP A 215 -35.23 -15.89 -24.70
C ASP A 215 -35.85 -16.78 -23.59
N ILE A 216 -35.28 -16.80 -22.38
CA ILE A 216 -35.94 -17.46 -21.21
C ILE A 216 -36.87 -16.49 -20.47
N SER A 217 -36.95 -15.23 -20.92
CA SER A 217 -37.90 -14.25 -20.40
C SER A 217 -39.21 -14.32 -21.16
N ASN A 218 -40.32 -14.54 -20.43
CA ASN A 218 -41.65 -14.27 -20.98
C ASN A 218 -42.03 -12.83 -20.67
N LYS A 219 -43.20 -12.39 -21.16
CA LYS A 219 -43.75 -11.05 -20.85
C LYS A 219 -43.72 -10.70 -19.36
N ASN A 220 -43.90 -11.69 -18.48
CA ASN A 220 -44.02 -11.53 -17.03
C ASN A 220 -43.11 -12.48 -16.21
N THR A 221 -42.11 -13.12 -16.80
CA THR A 221 -41.18 -14.00 -16.08
C THR A 221 -39.73 -13.76 -16.46
N TYR A 222 -38.80 -14.00 -15.54
CA TYR A 222 -37.36 -13.94 -15.79
C TYR A 222 -36.62 -14.99 -14.95
N THR A 223 -35.70 -15.73 -15.56
CA THR A 223 -34.91 -16.75 -14.86
C THR A 223 -33.55 -16.19 -14.47
N LEU A 224 -33.31 -16.10 -13.16
CA LEU A 224 -32.03 -15.71 -12.58
C LEU A 224 -31.18 -16.94 -12.31
N ILE A 225 -29.91 -16.86 -12.69
CA ILE A 225 -28.90 -17.88 -12.38
C ILE A 225 -27.79 -17.20 -11.61
N TRP A 226 -27.35 -17.82 -10.51
CA TRP A 226 -26.21 -17.32 -9.74
C TRP A 226 -25.33 -18.44 -9.22
N GLU A 227 -24.08 -18.08 -8.94
CA GLU A 227 -23.09 -18.92 -8.28
C GLU A 227 -22.58 -18.28 -6.99
N VAL A 228 -22.37 -19.10 -5.96
CA VAL A 228 -21.85 -18.68 -4.67
C VAL A 228 -20.79 -19.68 -4.22
N ASP A 229 -19.60 -19.19 -3.89
CA ASP A 229 -18.59 -20.02 -3.24
C ASP A 229 -18.83 -20.06 -1.73
N SER A 230 -18.92 -21.26 -1.17
CA SER A 230 -18.94 -21.47 0.27
C SER A 230 -18.27 -22.79 0.65
N TYR A 231 -17.35 -22.73 1.61
CA TYR A 231 -16.75 -23.94 2.18
C TYR A 231 -17.67 -24.68 3.16
N THR A 232 -18.88 -24.16 3.41
CA THR A 232 -19.91 -24.88 4.16
C THR A 232 -21.26 -24.81 3.46
N PRO A 233 -22.15 -25.79 3.68
CA PRO A 233 -23.44 -25.83 3.02
C PRO A 233 -24.23 -24.53 3.15
N ILE A 234 -24.65 -24.00 2.01
CA ILE A 234 -25.63 -22.92 1.96
C ILE A 234 -26.97 -23.51 2.41
N ILE A 235 -27.68 -22.77 3.25
CA ILE A 235 -28.98 -23.13 3.82
C ILE A 235 -30.09 -22.45 3.02
N GLU A 236 -29.93 -21.16 2.76
CA GLU A 236 -30.93 -20.33 2.10
C GLU A 236 -30.28 -19.15 1.36
N TYR A 237 -31.02 -18.65 0.37
CA TYR A 237 -30.74 -17.41 -0.33
C TYR A 237 -31.85 -16.40 -0.02
N SER A 238 -31.50 -15.13 0.16
CA SER A 238 -32.46 -14.02 0.17
C SER A 238 -32.23 -13.20 -1.08
N LEU A 239 -33.16 -13.31 -2.02
CA LEU A 239 -33.19 -12.56 -3.26
C LEU A 239 -34.08 -11.33 -3.09
N TRP A 240 -33.52 -10.15 -3.30
CA TRP A 240 -34.24 -8.90 -3.29
C TRP A 240 -34.32 -8.36 -4.71
N PHE A 241 -35.50 -7.96 -5.18
CA PHE A 241 -35.65 -7.33 -6.49
C PHE A 241 -36.72 -6.24 -6.49
N ARG A 242 -36.60 -5.29 -7.43
CA ARG A 242 -37.61 -4.24 -7.63
C ARG A 242 -37.53 -3.63 -9.04
N PRO A 243 -38.60 -2.96 -9.52
CA PRO A 243 -38.54 -2.19 -10.75
C PRO A 243 -37.49 -1.08 -10.68
N TYR A 244 -36.62 -1.01 -11.68
CA TYR A 244 -35.64 0.05 -11.90
C TYR A 244 -36.23 1.12 -12.83
N ARG A 245 -36.19 2.39 -12.41
CA ARG A 245 -36.71 3.52 -13.22
C ARG A 245 -35.57 4.41 -13.70
N THR A 246 -35.51 4.63 -15.02
CA THR A 246 -34.68 5.65 -15.67
C THR A 246 -35.49 6.94 -15.86
N GLY A 247 -35.28 7.96 -15.00
CA GLY A 247 -35.76 9.33 -15.22
C GLY A 247 -37.06 9.75 -14.49
N GLY A 248 -37.01 10.90 -13.81
CA GLY A 248 -38.14 11.66 -13.24
C GLY A 248 -38.66 11.23 -11.86
N ASN A 249 -38.55 12.13 -10.86
CA ASN A 249 -38.92 12.01 -9.44
C ASN A 249 -38.70 10.64 -8.77
N LEU A 250 -37.62 10.57 -7.97
CA LEU A 250 -37.08 9.44 -7.21
C LEU A 250 -38.03 8.87 -6.13
N VAL A 251 -39.23 8.41 -6.48
CA VAL A 251 -39.95 7.47 -5.61
C VAL A 251 -39.33 6.09 -5.82
N ARG A 252 -38.33 5.76 -5.00
CA ARG A 252 -37.77 4.39 -4.96
C ARG A 252 -38.91 3.42 -4.61
N THR A 253 -39.09 2.41 -5.44
CA THR A 253 -39.99 1.29 -5.12
C THR A 253 -39.39 0.46 -4.00
N ASP A 254 -40.25 -0.09 -3.15
CA ASP A 254 -39.85 -1.02 -2.10
C ASP A 254 -39.31 -2.31 -2.71
N TRP A 255 -38.34 -2.90 -2.01
CA TRP A 255 -37.77 -4.17 -2.42
C TRP A 255 -38.74 -5.31 -2.14
N THR A 256 -38.93 -6.18 -3.12
CA THR A 256 -39.57 -7.48 -2.91
C THR A 256 -38.51 -8.48 -2.45
N LYS A 257 -38.73 -9.14 -1.31
CA LYS A 257 -37.84 -10.16 -0.73
C LYS A 257 -38.39 -11.56 -1.01
N LEU A 258 -37.54 -12.45 -1.52
CA LEU A 258 -37.83 -13.88 -1.66
C LEU A 258 -36.77 -14.69 -0.90
N THR A 259 -37.24 -15.63 -0.08
CA THR A 259 -36.39 -16.61 0.58
C THR A 259 -36.43 -17.90 -0.22
N ILE A 260 -35.27 -18.36 -0.70
CA ILE A 260 -35.14 -19.52 -1.58
C ILE A 260 -34.28 -20.56 -0.87
N PRO A 261 -34.79 -21.77 -0.58
CA PRO A 261 -33.99 -22.81 0.06
C PRO A 261 -32.86 -23.28 -0.88
N ALA A 262 -31.70 -23.52 -0.28
CA ALA A 262 -30.59 -24.14 -0.99
C ALA A 262 -30.81 -25.65 -1.10
N GLU A 263 -30.41 -26.21 -2.24
CA GLU A 263 -30.39 -27.66 -2.42
C GLU A 263 -29.05 -28.21 -1.93
N HIS A 264 -29.08 -29.40 -1.33
CA HIS A 264 -27.87 -30.10 -0.94
C HIS A 264 -27.05 -30.44 -2.20
N ARG A 265 -25.89 -29.79 -2.33
CA ARG A 265 -24.89 -30.12 -3.35
C ARG A 265 -23.56 -30.44 -2.69
N SER A 266 -22.83 -31.35 -3.33
CA SER A 266 -21.43 -31.65 -3.03
C SER A 266 -20.53 -30.64 -3.75
N GLY A 267 -19.69 -29.94 -3.00
CA GLY A 267 -18.66 -29.04 -3.55
C GLY A 267 -18.68 -27.64 -2.94
N PRO A 268 -17.65 -26.83 -3.23
CA PRO A 268 -17.53 -25.47 -2.69
C PRO A 268 -18.33 -24.44 -3.49
N VAL A 269 -18.79 -24.76 -4.72
CA VAL A 269 -19.52 -23.83 -5.59
C VAL A 269 -20.99 -24.24 -5.66
N TYR A 270 -21.87 -23.32 -5.28
CA TYR A 270 -23.31 -23.52 -5.28
C TYR A 270 -23.93 -22.72 -6.42
N SER A 271 -24.48 -23.42 -7.40
CA SER A 271 -25.22 -22.82 -8.52
C SER A 271 -26.72 -23.03 -8.33
N LYS A 272 -27.51 -21.97 -8.50
CA LYS A 272 -28.98 -22.00 -8.42
C LYS A 272 -29.58 -21.26 -9.60
N SER A 273 -30.64 -21.84 -10.14
CA SER A 273 -31.54 -21.21 -11.12
C SER A 273 -32.91 -21.00 -10.49
N TYR A 274 -33.47 -19.81 -10.64
CA TYR A 274 -34.78 -19.46 -10.08
C TYR A 274 -35.56 -18.53 -11.01
N THR A 275 -36.78 -18.93 -11.36
CA THR A 275 -37.67 -18.15 -12.24
C THR A 275 -38.58 -17.24 -11.43
N LEU A 276 -38.34 -15.94 -11.55
CA LEU A 276 -39.27 -14.90 -11.09
C LEU A 276 -40.52 -14.92 -11.98
N ARG A 277 -41.69 -14.77 -11.35
CA ARG A 277 -43.00 -14.74 -11.99
C ARG A 277 -43.73 -13.45 -11.61
N GLU A 278 -44.81 -13.16 -12.33
CA GLU A 278 -45.67 -11.99 -12.07
C GLU A 278 -44.93 -10.65 -12.17
N LEU A 279 -43.91 -10.60 -13.02
CA LEU A 279 -43.21 -9.37 -13.33
C LEU A 279 -44.05 -8.47 -14.24
N LYS A 280 -43.89 -7.16 -14.09
CA LYS A 280 -44.51 -6.18 -14.95
C LYS A 280 -43.82 -6.18 -16.31
N GLU A 281 -44.61 -6.25 -17.38
CA GLU A 281 -44.09 -6.20 -18.75
C GLU A 281 -43.35 -4.89 -19.04
N LYS A 282 -42.44 -4.91 -20.02
CA LYS A 282 -41.65 -3.74 -20.46
C LYS A 282 -41.00 -2.97 -19.31
N THR A 283 -40.53 -3.69 -18.29
CA THR A 283 -39.95 -3.10 -17.08
C THR A 283 -38.54 -3.64 -16.87
N VAL A 284 -37.61 -2.73 -16.58
CA VAL A 284 -36.27 -3.08 -16.10
C VAL A 284 -36.35 -3.30 -14.60
N TYR A 285 -35.64 -4.29 -14.10
CA TYR A 285 -35.53 -4.64 -12.69
C TYR A 285 -34.09 -4.60 -12.25
N GLU A 286 -33.90 -4.34 -10.96
CA GLU A 286 -32.64 -4.59 -10.28
C GLU A 286 -32.83 -5.65 -9.19
N ALA A 287 -31.81 -6.49 -9.01
CA ALA A 287 -31.78 -7.59 -8.06
C ALA A 287 -30.46 -7.63 -7.29
N VAL A 288 -30.55 -8.03 -6.03
CA VAL A 288 -29.43 -8.26 -5.11
C VAL A 288 -29.66 -9.58 -4.38
N LEU A 289 -28.59 -10.33 -4.19
CA LEU A 289 -28.61 -11.63 -3.54
C LEU A 289 -27.70 -11.63 -2.30
N ILE A 290 -28.18 -12.22 -1.21
CA ILE A 290 -27.34 -12.67 -0.10
C ILE A 290 -27.59 -14.16 0.16
N SER A 291 -26.56 -14.84 0.62
CA SER A 291 -26.57 -16.28 0.86
C SER A 291 -26.22 -16.57 2.31
N ARG A 292 -26.90 -17.53 2.93
CA ARG A 292 -26.66 -17.90 4.32
C ARG A 292 -26.10 -19.30 4.43
N ASN A 293 -25.06 -19.46 5.24
CA ASN A 293 -24.65 -20.76 5.76
C ASN A 293 -24.70 -20.75 7.30
N ARG A 294 -24.20 -21.80 7.94
CA ARG A 294 -24.18 -21.91 9.41
C ARG A 294 -23.37 -20.83 10.13
N PHE A 295 -22.51 -20.08 9.43
CA PHE A 295 -21.69 -19.01 10.00
C PHE A 295 -22.32 -17.62 9.83
N GLY A 296 -23.30 -17.47 8.93
CA GLY A 296 -24.01 -16.21 8.74
C GLY A 296 -24.33 -15.89 7.29
N TRP A 297 -24.73 -14.65 7.07
CA TRP A 297 -25.06 -14.10 5.75
C TRP A 297 -23.81 -13.57 5.05
N SER A 298 -23.73 -13.80 3.74
CA SER A 298 -22.72 -13.19 2.88
C SER A 298 -22.90 -11.67 2.82
N LYS A 299 -21.88 -10.96 2.34
CA LYS A 299 -22.09 -9.61 1.83
C LYS A 299 -23.06 -9.65 0.63
N PRO A 300 -23.77 -8.55 0.34
CA PRO A 300 -24.59 -8.43 -0.85
C PRO A 300 -23.80 -8.67 -2.13
N SER A 301 -24.44 -9.34 -3.10
CA SER A 301 -23.93 -9.40 -4.48
C SER A 301 -23.81 -7.99 -5.07
N SER A 302 -23.11 -7.89 -6.20
CA SER A 302 -23.31 -6.74 -7.08
C SER A 302 -24.77 -6.66 -7.52
N VAL A 303 -25.25 -5.45 -7.78
CA VAL A 303 -26.60 -5.23 -8.30
C VAL A 303 -26.66 -5.79 -9.72
N PHE A 304 -27.56 -6.75 -9.92
CA PHE A 304 -27.82 -7.31 -11.23
C PHE A 304 -29.05 -6.66 -11.83
N ARG A 305 -29.00 -6.32 -13.11
CA ARG A 305 -30.13 -5.70 -13.80
C ARG A 305 -30.57 -6.57 -14.97
N PHE A 306 -31.88 -6.72 -15.08
CA PHE A 306 -32.54 -7.53 -16.09
C PHE A 306 -33.81 -6.84 -16.55
N ALA A 307 -34.38 -7.27 -17.67
CA ALA A 307 -35.62 -6.72 -18.19
C ALA A 307 -36.57 -7.84 -18.60
N THR A 308 -37.87 -7.57 -18.45
CA THR A 308 -38.91 -8.36 -19.11
C THR A 308 -38.99 -7.97 -20.59
N VAL A 309 -39.52 -8.86 -21.43
CA VAL A 309 -39.74 -8.62 -22.87
C VAL A 309 -40.30 -7.22 -23.15
N GLY A 310 -39.63 -6.50 -24.06
CA GLY A 310 -40.01 -5.15 -24.49
C GLY A 310 -39.41 -3.99 -23.69
N ALA A 311 -38.47 -4.25 -22.78
CA ALA A 311 -37.56 -3.24 -22.22
C ALA A 311 -36.11 -3.68 -22.43
N GLU A 312 -35.21 -2.72 -22.68
CA GLU A 312 -33.78 -2.99 -22.90
C GLU A 312 -32.93 -2.55 -21.70
N VAL A 313 -31.97 -3.40 -21.33
CA VAL A 313 -30.92 -3.04 -20.38
C VAL A 313 -29.76 -2.45 -21.19
N SER A 314 -29.65 -1.12 -21.25
CA SER A 314 -28.53 -0.47 -21.96
C SER A 314 -27.17 -0.92 -21.42
N LYS A 315 -26.20 -1.12 -22.33
CA LYS A 315 -24.80 -1.45 -22.00
C LYS A 315 -24.12 -0.38 -21.13
N ASP A 316 -24.61 0.86 -21.13
CA ASP A 316 -24.02 1.96 -20.37
C ASP A 316 -24.51 2.01 -18.91
N MET A 317 -25.46 1.15 -18.54
CA MET A 317 -26.06 1.18 -17.23
C MET A 317 -25.20 0.51 -16.15
N PHE A 318 -24.14 -0.25 -16.47
CA PHE A 318 -23.35 -1.08 -15.53
C PHE A 318 -22.46 -0.31 -14.52
N THR A 319 -22.72 0.96 -14.21
CA THR A 319 -22.07 1.64 -13.09
C THR A 319 -22.51 1.01 -11.76
N THR A 320 -21.57 0.33 -11.10
CA THR A 320 -21.73 -0.27 -9.77
C THR A 320 -22.05 0.81 -8.74
N ILE A 321 -23.33 0.95 -8.38
CA ILE A 321 -23.74 1.74 -7.21
C ILE A 321 -23.86 0.78 -6.02
N GLN A 322 -23.15 1.06 -4.93
CA GLN A 322 -23.36 0.39 -3.65
C GLN A 322 -24.76 0.79 -3.15
N ILE A 323 -25.74 -0.09 -3.31
CA ILE A 323 -27.09 0.14 -2.77
C ILE A 323 -27.15 -0.49 -1.38
N GLY A 324 -27.40 0.33 -0.36
CA GLY A 324 -27.75 -0.16 0.98
C GLY A 324 -29.06 -0.93 0.91
N LEU A 325 -29.01 -2.21 1.28
CA LEU A 325 -30.23 -2.99 1.54
C LEU A 325 -30.94 -2.40 2.78
N PRO A 326 -32.28 -2.49 2.88
CA PRO A 326 -32.98 -2.13 4.10
C PRO A 326 -32.44 -2.93 5.29
N ASN A 327 -32.15 -2.23 6.39
CA ASN A 327 -31.71 -2.84 7.65
C ASN A 327 -32.83 -3.72 8.22
N ASP A 328 -32.63 -5.05 8.25
CA ASP A 328 -33.25 -5.87 9.31
C ASP A 328 -32.47 -5.53 10.60
N GLU A 329 -33.15 -4.95 11.59
CA GLU A 329 -32.63 -4.30 12.82
C GLU A 329 -31.78 -5.16 13.79
N ASN A 330 -31.06 -6.19 13.34
CA ASN A 330 -30.28 -7.05 14.25
C ASN A 330 -28.81 -7.29 13.87
N ASN A 331 -28.20 -6.47 13.02
CA ASN A 331 -26.74 -6.52 12.82
C ASN A 331 -26.13 -5.13 12.57
N ALA A 332 -26.15 -4.29 13.60
CA ALA A 332 -25.29 -3.12 13.64
C ALA A 332 -23.83 -3.57 13.84
N ILE A 333 -23.03 -3.48 12.78
CA ILE A 333 -21.58 -3.45 12.90
C ILE A 333 -21.22 -2.04 13.38
N PRO A 334 -20.55 -1.86 14.53
CA PRO A 334 -20.19 -0.52 14.98
C PRO A 334 -19.13 0.09 14.05
N LEU A 335 -19.52 1.13 13.32
CA LEU A 335 -18.61 2.10 12.71
C LEU A 335 -18.01 2.96 13.83
N ASN A 336 -16.89 2.53 14.41
CA ASN A 336 -16.11 3.38 15.32
C ASN A 336 -14.94 4.05 14.59
N HIS A 337 -15.08 5.38 14.50
CA HIS A 337 -14.03 6.41 14.49
C HIS A 337 -12.82 6.23 13.57
N ILE A 338 -12.93 6.79 12.36
CA ILE A 338 -11.78 7.43 11.69
C ILE A 338 -11.66 8.83 12.29
N SER A 339 -10.65 9.03 13.13
CA SER A 339 -10.21 10.34 13.60
C SER A 339 -9.66 11.14 12.42
N SER A 340 -10.42 12.10 11.91
CA SER A 340 -9.91 13.17 11.06
C SER A 340 -9.26 14.25 11.93
N LYS A 341 -7.93 14.32 11.89
CA LYS A 341 -7.18 15.55 12.12
C LYS A 341 -6.10 15.65 11.05
N GLY A 342 -6.14 16.74 10.29
CA GLY A 342 -5.07 17.12 9.39
C GLY A 342 -5.57 17.85 8.16
N ASN A 343 -5.87 19.14 8.31
CA ASN A 343 -5.98 20.08 7.20
C ASN A 343 -4.70 20.01 6.34
N ALA A 344 -4.85 19.73 5.05
CA ALA A 344 -3.85 20.04 4.05
C ALA A 344 -4.58 20.61 2.82
N VAL A 345 -4.46 21.92 2.67
CA VAL A 345 -4.84 22.67 1.47
C VAL A 345 -3.88 22.23 0.35
N LEU A 346 -4.41 21.56 -0.67
CA LEU A 346 -3.67 21.30 -1.90
C LEU A 346 -3.80 22.51 -2.85
N PRO A 347 -2.70 23.05 -3.40
CA PRO A 347 -2.77 24.11 -4.38
C PRO A 347 -3.21 23.55 -5.74
N ILE A 348 -4.08 24.31 -6.39
CA ILE A 348 -4.47 24.14 -7.80
C ILE A 348 -3.24 24.47 -8.65
N VAL A 349 -2.68 23.50 -9.35
CA VAL A 349 -1.64 23.72 -10.37
C VAL A 349 -2.25 23.44 -11.74
N ASN A 350 -2.42 24.50 -12.52
CA ASN A 350 -2.80 24.46 -13.94
C ASN A 350 -1.72 23.75 -14.74
N PHE A 351 -2.07 22.68 -15.45
CA PHE A 351 -1.25 22.11 -16.52
C PHE A 351 -1.75 22.62 -17.87
N SER A 352 -1.03 23.59 -18.42
CA SER A 352 -1.08 23.94 -19.84
C SER A 352 0.35 24.01 -20.35
N THR A 353 0.83 22.95 -20.99
CA THR A 353 1.96 23.04 -21.93
C THR A 353 1.99 21.80 -22.81
N LEU A 354 1.81 22.03 -24.11
CA LEU A 354 1.99 21.07 -25.19
C LEU A 354 3.44 20.55 -25.19
N PHE A 355 3.62 19.25 -25.38
CA PHE A 355 4.88 18.71 -25.90
C PHE A 355 4.59 17.90 -27.17
N LEU A 356 5.11 18.42 -28.29
CA LEU A 356 5.24 17.74 -29.57
C LEU A 356 6.26 16.59 -29.42
N VAL A 357 5.83 15.37 -29.69
CA VAL A 357 6.71 14.19 -29.79
C VAL A 357 7.18 14.08 -31.23
N ASN A 358 8.46 14.39 -31.48
CA ASN A 358 9.14 14.02 -32.73
C ASN A 358 9.76 12.63 -32.55
N CYS A 359 9.23 11.66 -33.31
CA CYS A 359 9.84 10.34 -33.47
C CYS A 359 10.99 10.41 -34.48
N TYR A 360 12.19 10.01 -34.08
CA TYR A 360 13.26 9.61 -35.01
C TYR A 360 13.44 8.10 -34.96
N VAL A 361 13.32 7.48 -36.14
CA VAL A 361 13.60 6.07 -36.39
C VAL A 361 15.10 5.94 -36.63
N ILE A 362 15.77 5.12 -35.83
CA ILE A 362 17.16 4.70 -36.07
C ILE A 362 17.07 3.34 -36.77
N TYR A 363 17.55 3.27 -38.01
CA TYR A 363 17.85 1.99 -38.66
C TYR A 363 19.23 1.51 -38.19
N VAL A 364 19.30 0.22 -37.87
CA VAL A 364 20.49 -0.53 -37.43
C VAL A 364 21.55 -0.57 -38.53
#